data_AF-A0A8H7AZW3-F1
#
_entry.id   AF-A0A8H7AZW3-F1
#
_cell.length_a   1.000
_cell.length_b   1.000
_cell.length_c   1.000
_cell.angle_alpha   90.00
_cell.angle_beta   90.00
_cell.angle_gamma   90.00
#
_symmetry.space_group_name_H-M   'P 1'
#
loop_
_entity.id
_entity.type
_entity.pdbx_description
1 polymer ?
#
loop_
_entity_poly.entity_id
_entity_poly.type
_entity_poly.pdbx_seq_one_letter_code
_entity_poly.pdbx_strand_id
1 'polypeptide(L)'
;MVTKLVPAGREIWLDGLRGIAAVIVVWFHMTAGKLATPYRSFWDLPASDNRQLIQVLPFRIFFSGPGMVDIFFVVSGYSISIGLIKFRHEGSMARFYQRLTSSVVRRMFRLCFPVAIMMLGSHALYYTGLYTIPFKEGTGCAGAHPWESPIPHVQCLARSLVSIINVENIQNLTLNDHFWTIPVEIRGSMKVYLTLLGLSNVRKTARILIIGLLCVRSWWNGTPEFMAFFAGVLYAELSASVSFGQHEILSPLLSSRRHNWRLSPSKTVLNRLSSLSIYLAFLLGIYLLCLPIRIQSEGTIDANFPPDWFFLEWCPPLLWWNTETTMRTWHTFGAILVVGKEPRLDWARYDLRKATSTTTSAHKEADAEKGEKASETRSIKQRSHALDASTERLLCRPLVEEDWPEYHKMLQEEQTMINAGVGPMLFPRAARAYFDSQREDWASVGIFVLNMDDDGAEGEFIGTGGVYWSKDRLPEVCYVLKQKFWGKGRATEFLNGFLELWWSMPRINIDMYVETKFLDAGERGVIPERLTAPIKVARGDSQNVVKKAGFSERGEITIYDEKYILFRLLSPK
;
A
#
# COMPACT_ATOMS: atom_id res chain seq x y z
N MET A 1 7.16 22.53 -15.16
CA MET A 1 5.96 21.73 -15.50
C MET A 1 5.50 21.00 -14.24
N VAL A 2 4.23 21.13 -13.84
CA VAL A 2 3.69 20.51 -12.62
C VAL A 2 3.54 19.01 -12.85
N THR A 3 4.51 18.22 -12.40
CA THR A 3 4.40 16.76 -12.39
C THR A 3 3.43 16.33 -11.30
N LYS A 4 2.23 15.91 -11.70
CA LYS A 4 1.33 15.10 -10.85
C LYS A 4 2.06 13.79 -10.57
N LEU A 5 2.66 13.67 -9.39
CA LEU A 5 3.24 12.42 -8.91
C LEU A 5 2.12 11.38 -8.80
N VAL A 6 2.30 10.24 -9.47
CA VAL A 6 1.47 9.05 -9.31
C VAL A 6 1.37 8.75 -7.81
N PRO A 7 0.16 8.63 -7.23
CA PRO A 7 0.01 8.34 -5.81
C PRO A 7 0.74 7.05 -5.47
N ALA A 8 1.42 7.01 -4.31
CA ALA A 8 1.91 5.76 -3.73
C ALA A 8 0.83 4.69 -3.85
N GLY A 9 1.18 3.54 -4.45
CA GLY A 9 0.24 2.47 -4.77
C GLY A 9 -0.76 2.25 -3.64
N ARG A 10 -2.05 2.36 -3.97
CA ARG A 10 -3.15 2.17 -3.03
C ARG A 10 -3.03 0.76 -2.46
N GLU A 11 -2.89 0.65 -1.13
CA GLU A 11 -2.76 -0.64 -0.45
C GLU A 11 -4.12 -1.37 -0.48
N ILE A 12 -4.38 -2.13 -1.56
CA ILE A 12 -5.68 -2.76 -1.85
C ILE A 12 -6.17 -3.64 -0.69
N TRP A 13 -5.24 -4.35 -0.03
CA TRP A 13 -5.56 -5.23 1.10
C TRP A 13 -6.11 -4.45 2.31
N LEU A 14 -5.62 -3.23 2.58
CA LEU A 14 -6.16 -2.38 3.65
C LEU A 14 -7.60 -1.95 3.35
N ASP A 15 -7.89 -1.67 2.09
CA ASP A 15 -9.24 -1.28 1.68
C ASP A 15 -10.20 -2.48 1.75
N GLY A 16 -9.73 -3.68 1.40
CA GLY A 16 -10.48 -4.92 1.58
C GLY A 16 -10.80 -5.19 3.06
N LEU A 17 -9.79 -5.12 3.94
CA LEU A 17 -9.97 -5.33 5.37
C LEU A 17 -10.91 -4.28 6.00
N ARG A 18 -10.78 -3.00 5.61
CA ARG A 18 -11.71 -1.94 6.02
C ARG A 18 -13.13 -2.20 5.54
N GLY A 19 -13.31 -2.67 4.32
CA GLY A 19 -14.62 -3.00 3.76
C GLY A 19 -15.32 -4.10 4.55
N ILE A 20 -14.60 -5.19 4.85
CA ILE A 20 -15.12 -6.30 5.66
C ILE A 20 -15.49 -5.81 7.07
N ALA A 21 -14.58 -5.08 7.72
CA ALA A 21 -14.83 -4.50 9.04
C ALA A 21 -16.05 -3.57 9.04
N ALA A 22 -16.24 -2.76 7.99
CA ALA A 22 -17.39 -1.83 7.89
C ALA A 22 -18.71 -2.58 7.80
N VAL A 23 -18.78 -3.65 7.00
CA VAL A 23 -19.99 -4.48 6.88
C VAL A 23 -20.36 -5.10 8.22
N ILE A 24 -19.36 -5.63 8.95
CA ILE A 24 -19.56 -6.21 10.27
C ILE A 24 -20.03 -5.14 11.29
N VAL A 25 -19.49 -3.91 11.24
CA VAL A 25 -19.96 -2.82 12.11
C VAL A 25 -21.41 -2.42 11.80
N VAL A 26 -21.80 -2.34 10.53
CA VAL A 26 -23.20 -2.09 10.15
C VAL A 26 -24.09 -3.22 10.66
N TRP A 27 -23.68 -4.48 10.44
CA TRP A 27 -24.40 -5.64 10.92
C TRP A 27 -24.56 -5.62 12.45
N PHE A 28 -23.49 -5.29 13.17
CA PHE A 28 -23.49 -5.10 14.62
C PHE A 28 -24.54 -4.07 15.04
N HIS A 29 -24.57 -2.88 14.45
CA HIS A 29 -25.57 -1.86 14.83
C HIS A 29 -27.01 -2.25 14.46
N MET A 30 -27.22 -3.07 13.42
CA MET A 30 -28.55 -3.54 13.05
C MET A 30 -29.07 -4.64 13.99
N THR A 31 -28.18 -5.43 14.59
CA THR A 31 -28.52 -6.60 15.40
C THR A 31 -28.36 -6.36 16.90
N ALA A 32 -27.48 -5.45 17.32
CA ALA A 32 -27.29 -5.05 18.70
C ALA A 32 -28.56 -4.43 19.26
N GLY A 33 -28.99 -4.91 20.43
CA GLY A 33 -30.24 -4.49 21.08
C GLY A 33 -31.50 -5.18 20.57
N LYS A 34 -31.45 -5.90 19.43
CA LYS A 34 -32.59 -6.70 18.91
C LYS A 34 -32.39 -8.19 19.11
N LEU A 35 -31.16 -8.67 18.92
CA LEU A 35 -30.77 -10.05 19.15
C LEU A 35 -29.93 -10.10 20.42
N ALA A 36 -30.32 -10.90 21.42
CA ALA A 36 -29.51 -11.08 22.62
C ALA A 36 -28.45 -12.17 22.43
N THR A 37 -28.82 -13.29 21.80
CA THR A 37 -28.01 -14.51 21.76
C THR A 37 -26.58 -14.34 21.20
N PRO A 38 -26.35 -13.66 20.06
CA PRO A 38 -25.00 -13.54 19.48
C PRO A 38 -23.99 -12.79 20.37
N TYR A 39 -24.50 -11.95 21.26
CA TYR A 39 -23.68 -11.09 22.13
C TYR A 39 -23.43 -11.68 23.51
N ARG A 40 -24.21 -12.69 23.91
CA ARG A 40 -24.00 -13.45 25.15
C ARG A 40 -22.83 -14.42 24.98
N SER A 41 -22.17 -14.77 26.08
CA SER A 41 -21.20 -15.86 26.06
C SER A 41 -21.90 -17.18 25.72
N PHE A 42 -21.19 -18.06 25.03
CA PHE A 42 -21.65 -19.44 24.84
C PHE A 42 -21.93 -20.12 26.20
N TRP A 43 -21.20 -19.74 27.25
CA TRP A 43 -21.23 -20.30 28.59
C TRP A 43 -22.19 -19.59 29.55
N ASP A 44 -22.85 -18.51 29.14
CA ASP A 44 -23.81 -17.79 29.98
C ASP A 44 -24.99 -18.68 30.41
N LEU A 45 -25.64 -18.27 31.50
CA LEU A 45 -26.86 -18.88 32.04
C LEU A 45 -28.08 -17.99 31.77
N PRO A 46 -29.29 -18.57 31.59
CA PRO A 46 -29.57 -20.00 31.51
C PRO A 46 -29.03 -20.62 30.21
N ALA A 47 -28.69 -21.91 30.23
CA ALA A 47 -28.12 -22.59 29.07
C ALA A 47 -29.11 -22.71 27.89
N SER A 48 -30.42 -22.62 28.15
CA SER A 48 -31.49 -22.64 27.12
C SER A 48 -31.39 -21.49 26.12
N ASP A 49 -30.90 -20.33 26.59
CA ASP A 49 -30.84 -19.09 25.80
C ASP A 49 -29.48 -18.92 25.11
N ASN A 50 -28.55 -19.84 25.41
CA ASN A 50 -27.17 -19.87 24.95
C ASN A 50 -26.89 -21.23 24.30
N ARG A 51 -25.62 -21.61 24.13
CA ARG A 51 -25.20 -22.88 23.49
C ARG A 51 -25.47 -22.96 21.98
N GLN A 52 -25.44 -21.82 21.29
CA GLN A 52 -25.61 -21.77 19.84
C GLN A 52 -24.27 -21.62 19.10
N LEU A 53 -24.17 -22.18 17.90
CA LEU A 53 -22.95 -22.09 17.07
C LEU A 53 -22.57 -20.65 16.73
N ILE A 54 -23.53 -19.72 16.71
CA ILE A 54 -23.30 -18.30 16.45
C ILE A 54 -22.46 -17.60 17.54
N GLN A 55 -22.40 -18.19 18.74
CA GLN A 55 -21.66 -17.66 19.90
C GLN A 55 -20.21 -18.16 19.96
N VAL A 56 -19.77 -19.00 19.03
CA VAL A 56 -18.41 -19.57 18.99
C VAL A 56 -17.69 -19.21 17.70
N LEU A 57 -16.37 -19.43 17.68
CA LEU A 57 -15.54 -19.26 16.50
C LEU A 57 -15.94 -20.28 15.40
N PRO A 58 -15.93 -19.91 14.10
CA PRO A 58 -15.63 -18.59 13.54
C PRO A 58 -16.85 -17.65 13.46
N PHE A 59 -18.06 -18.14 13.68
CA PHE A 59 -19.31 -17.42 13.38
C PHE A 59 -19.51 -16.14 14.19
N ARG A 60 -18.97 -16.10 15.42
CA ARG A 60 -19.05 -14.92 16.28
C ARG A 60 -18.40 -13.67 15.70
N ILE A 61 -17.42 -13.80 14.80
CA ILE A 61 -16.72 -12.66 14.22
C ILE A 61 -17.67 -11.70 13.50
N PHE A 62 -18.76 -12.23 12.92
CA PHE A 62 -19.78 -11.44 12.24
C PHE A 62 -20.56 -10.51 13.18
N PHE A 63 -20.47 -10.72 14.50
CA PHE A 63 -21.11 -9.89 15.53
C PHE A 63 -20.10 -9.09 16.36
N SER A 64 -18.80 -9.17 16.04
CA SER A 64 -17.74 -8.47 16.80
C SER A 64 -17.58 -7.01 16.37
N GLY A 65 -18.59 -6.17 16.63
CA GLY A 65 -18.55 -4.74 16.28
C GLY A 65 -17.35 -4.00 16.89
N PRO A 66 -17.16 -4.01 18.22
CA PRO A 66 -16.04 -3.33 18.87
C PRO A 66 -14.65 -3.82 18.41
N GLY A 67 -14.49 -5.12 18.16
CA GLY A 67 -13.24 -5.65 17.61
C GLY A 67 -12.92 -5.09 16.22
N MET A 68 -13.93 -4.91 15.37
CA MET A 68 -13.75 -4.28 14.05
C MET A 68 -13.37 -2.80 14.15
N VAL A 69 -13.87 -2.09 15.16
CA VAL A 69 -13.47 -0.70 15.43
C VAL A 69 -11.97 -0.61 15.77
N ASP A 70 -11.45 -1.56 16.55
CA ASP A 70 -10.02 -1.61 16.85
C ASP A 70 -9.18 -1.91 15.60
N ILE A 71 -9.67 -2.75 14.67
CA ILE A 71 -9.03 -2.93 13.35
C ILE A 71 -8.96 -1.61 12.60
N PHE A 72 -10.04 -0.81 12.59
CA PHE A 72 -10.02 0.51 11.98
C PHE A 72 -8.93 1.40 12.57
N PHE A 73 -8.74 1.42 13.89
CA PHE A 73 -7.71 2.23 14.52
C PHE A 73 -6.28 1.79 14.15
N VAL A 74 -5.99 0.48 14.14
CA VAL A 74 -4.66 -0.02 13.70
C VAL A 74 -4.40 0.35 12.25
N VAL A 75 -5.38 0.10 11.38
CA VAL A 75 -5.30 0.40 9.95
C VAL A 75 -5.20 1.91 9.70
N SER A 76 -5.87 2.71 10.51
CA SER A 76 -5.84 4.17 10.47
C SER A 76 -4.41 4.67 10.72
N GLY A 77 -3.79 4.23 11.82
CA GLY A 77 -2.39 4.52 12.16
C GLY A 77 -1.40 4.09 11.08
N TYR A 78 -1.58 2.90 10.49
CA TYR A 78 -0.73 2.43 9.39
C TYR A 78 -0.86 3.31 8.14
N SER A 79 -2.09 3.56 7.69
CA SER A 79 -2.37 4.22 6.41
C SER A 79 -1.93 5.69 6.37
N ILE A 80 -2.03 6.42 7.49
CA ILE A 80 -1.53 7.80 7.57
C ILE A 80 -0.01 7.85 7.58
N SER A 81 0.62 6.84 8.17
CA SER A 81 2.06 6.81 8.39
C SER A 81 2.81 6.37 7.15
N ILE A 82 2.35 5.33 6.45
CA ILE A 82 3.11 4.69 5.37
C ILE A 82 3.50 5.65 4.24
N GLY A 83 2.59 6.55 3.84
CA GLY A 83 2.87 7.54 2.79
C GLY A 83 3.84 8.62 3.24
N LEU A 84 3.78 9.06 4.51
CA LEU A 84 4.70 10.04 5.07
C LEU A 84 6.09 9.43 5.28
N ILE A 85 6.14 8.20 5.80
CA ILE A 85 7.38 7.45 6.02
C ILE A 85 8.11 7.23 4.68
N LYS A 86 7.42 6.89 3.59
CA LYS A 86 8.03 6.75 2.26
C LYS A 86 8.80 8.02 1.85
N PHE A 87 8.16 9.19 1.88
CA PHE A 87 8.83 10.46 1.57
C PHE A 87 10.02 10.80 2.49
N ARG A 88 9.93 10.40 3.76
CA ARG A 88 11.04 10.58 4.71
C ARG A 88 12.23 9.69 4.36
N HIS A 89 12.00 8.46 3.91
CA HIS A 89 13.06 7.54 3.51
C HIS A 89 13.69 7.91 2.15
N GLU A 90 12.92 8.49 1.24
CA GLU A 90 13.39 9.04 -0.04
C GLU A 90 14.28 10.30 0.09
N GLY A 91 14.62 10.74 1.31
CA GLY A 91 15.44 11.94 1.56
C GLY A 91 14.73 13.28 1.31
N SER A 92 13.47 13.26 0.84
CA SER A 92 12.73 14.45 0.45
C SER A 92 11.97 15.11 1.61
N MET A 93 12.70 15.66 2.60
CA MET A 93 12.10 16.29 3.80
C MET A 93 11.13 17.43 3.51
N ALA A 94 11.39 18.25 2.49
CA ALA A 94 10.48 19.33 2.09
C ALA A 94 9.09 18.77 1.73
N ARG A 95 9.04 17.67 0.96
CA ARG A 95 7.78 17.00 0.61
C ARG A 95 7.16 16.29 1.80
N PHE A 96 7.97 15.74 2.71
CA PHE A 96 7.46 15.19 3.97
C PHE A 96 6.65 16.23 4.74
N TYR A 97 7.22 17.42 4.99
CA TYR A 97 6.53 18.50 5.72
C TYR A 97 5.30 19.02 4.97
N GLN A 98 5.38 19.21 3.64
CA GLN A 98 4.24 19.61 2.81
C GLN A 98 3.11 18.57 2.83
N ARG A 99 3.47 17.27 2.80
CA ARG A 99 2.48 16.19 2.84
C ARG A 99 1.86 16.06 4.22
N LEU A 100 2.67 16.19 5.28
CA LEU A 100 2.23 16.14 6.66
C LEU A 100 1.21 17.25 6.94
N THR A 101 1.58 18.51 6.73
CA THR A 101 0.71 19.68 6.95
C THR A 101 -0.60 19.57 6.17
N SER A 102 -0.51 19.22 4.89
CA SER A 102 -1.70 19.07 4.06
C SER A 102 -2.55 17.83 4.44
N SER A 103 -1.96 16.80 5.05
CA SER A 103 -2.70 15.62 5.53
C SER A 103 -3.53 15.91 6.78
N VAL A 104 -3.02 16.75 7.69
CA VAL A 104 -3.74 17.19 8.89
C VAL A 104 -5.05 17.86 8.48
N VAL A 105 -4.96 18.88 7.62
CA VAL A 105 -6.13 19.69 7.19
C VAL A 105 -7.14 18.82 6.42
N ARG A 106 -6.69 18.10 5.38
CA ARG A 106 -7.59 17.26 4.57
C ARG A 106 -8.30 16.20 5.41
N ARG A 107 -7.63 15.64 6.42
CA ARG A 107 -8.20 14.61 7.28
C ARG A 107 -9.30 15.17 8.19
N MET A 108 -9.10 16.36 8.75
CA MET A 108 -10.15 17.03 9.53
C MET A 108 -11.41 17.26 8.69
N PHE A 109 -11.27 17.82 7.49
CA PHE A 109 -12.43 18.00 6.60
C PHE A 109 -13.07 16.67 6.20
N ARG A 110 -12.28 15.66 5.83
CA ARG A 110 -12.80 14.35 5.42
C ARG A 110 -13.60 13.65 6.53
N LEU A 111 -13.17 13.78 7.79
CA LEU A 111 -13.85 13.16 8.92
C LEU A 111 -15.05 13.99 9.40
N CYS A 112 -14.89 15.30 9.55
CA CYS A 112 -15.93 16.15 10.13
C CYS A 112 -17.03 16.52 9.15
N PHE A 113 -16.72 16.75 7.86
CA PHE A 113 -17.69 17.27 6.90
C PHE A 113 -18.86 16.31 6.62
N PRO A 114 -18.64 15.02 6.31
CA PRO A 114 -19.75 14.08 6.10
C PRO A 114 -20.60 13.90 7.36
N VAL A 115 -19.94 13.85 8.53
CA VAL A 115 -20.60 13.69 9.82
C VAL A 115 -21.46 14.91 10.15
N ALA A 116 -20.96 16.12 9.90
CA ALA A 116 -21.72 17.35 10.11
C ALA A 116 -23.00 17.39 9.26
N ILE A 117 -22.95 16.93 8.00
CA ILE A 117 -24.13 16.82 7.13
C ILE A 117 -25.13 15.81 7.71
N MET A 118 -24.65 14.63 8.13
CA MET A 118 -25.52 13.61 8.73
C MET A 118 -26.19 14.12 10.02
N MET A 119 -25.46 14.83 10.86
CA MET A 119 -26.00 15.40 12.10
C MET A 119 -26.99 16.52 11.85
N LEU A 120 -26.74 17.37 10.85
CA LEU A 120 -27.71 18.39 10.42
C LEU A 120 -29.01 17.72 9.97
N GLY A 121 -28.91 16.68 9.15
CA GLY A 121 -30.06 15.90 8.71
C GLY A 121 -30.80 15.25 9.87
N SER A 122 -30.10 14.57 10.78
CA SER A 122 -30.74 13.90 11.91
C SER A 122 -31.39 14.87 12.90
N HIS A 123 -30.76 16.01 13.20
CA HIS A 123 -31.37 17.06 14.03
C HIS A 123 -32.58 17.71 13.35
N ALA A 124 -32.54 17.91 12.02
CA ALA A 124 -33.69 18.41 11.27
C ALA A 124 -34.87 17.42 11.32
N LEU A 125 -34.61 16.13 11.15
CA LEU A 125 -35.61 15.08 11.25
C LEU A 125 -36.19 14.97 12.67
N TYR A 126 -35.35 15.10 13.70
CA TYR A 126 -35.76 15.14 15.09
C TYR A 126 -36.64 16.37 15.39
N TYR A 127 -36.29 17.55 14.85
CA TYR A 127 -37.12 18.76 14.94
C TYR A 127 -38.52 18.57 14.34
N THR A 128 -38.60 17.92 13.17
CA THR A 128 -39.89 17.61 12.52
C THR A 128 -40.68 16.48 13.18
N GLY A 129 -40.14 15.82 14.21
CA GLY A 129 -40.81 14.73 14.90
C GLY A 129 -40.92 13.43 14.11
N LEU A 130 -40.13 13.26 13.04
CA LEU A 130 -40.10 12.01 12.26
C LEU A 130 -39.60 10.83 13.11
N TYR A 131 -38.80 11.11 14.14
CA TYR A 131 -38.45 10.16 15.17
C TYR A 131 -38.23 10.89 16.50
N THR A 132 -38.39 10.16 17.61
CA THR A 132 -38.17 10.66 18.97
C THR A 132 -37.31 9.68 19.74
N ILE A 133 -36.37 10.18 20.53
CA ILE A 133 -35.51 9.37 21.38
C ILE A 133 -35.73 9.79 22.83
N PRO A 134 -36.08 8.86 23.74
CA PRO A 134 -36.12 9.16 25.16
C PRO A 134 -34.68 9.33 25.68
N PHE A 135 -34.38 10.50 26.25
CA PHE A 135 -33.08 10.77 26.87
C PHE A 135 -33.15 10.53 28.39
N LYS A 136 -32.06 10.07 28.99
CA LYS A 136 -31.93 10.03 30.47
C LYS A 136 -31.83 11.46 31.00
N GLU A 137 -32.32 11.71 32.21
CA GLU A 137 -32.24 13.03 32.85
C GLU A 137 -30.81 13.59 32.83
N GLY A 138 -30.65 14.84 32.37
CA GLY A 138 -29.35 15.52 32.25
C GLY A 138 -28.50 15.12 31.03
N THR A 139 -28.99 14.25 30.14
CA THR A 139 -28.30 13.82 28.92
C THR A 139 -29.09 14.19 27.65
N GLY A 140 -28.42 14.21 26.49
CA GLY A 140 -29.08 14.44 25.20
C GLY A 140 -29.43 15.90 24.90
N CYS A 141 -30.56 16.12 24.21
CA CYS A 141 -31.04 17.45 23.80
C CYS A 141 -32.10 17.98 24.78
N ALA A 142 -31.67 18.50 25.94
CA ALA A 142 -32.58 19.05 26.93
C ALA A 142 -33.45 20.20 26.37
N GLY A 143 -34.77 20.09 26.55
CA GLY A 143 -35.75 21.08 26.08
C GLY A 143 -35.99 21.09 24.56
N ALA A 144 -35.44 20.13 23.81
CA ALA A 144 -35.66 20.01 22.37
C ALA A 144 -36.82 19.06 22.08
N HIS A 145 -38.02 19.63 21.91
CA HIS A 145 -39.24 18.91 21.55
C HIS A 145 -39.61 19.14 20.08
N PRO A 146 -40.24 18.17 19.40
CA PRO A 146 -40.66 18.31 18.00
C PRO A 146 -41.62 19.49 17.78
N TRP A 147 -41.45 20.22 16.67
CA TRP A 147 -42.28 21.37 16.28
C TRP A 147 -42.36 22.54 17.27
N GLU A 148 -41.57 22.53 18.35
CA GLU A 148 -41.47 23.64 19.29
C GLU A 148 -40.37 24.64 18.87
N SER A 149 -39.78 25.34 19.84
CA SER A 149 -38.69 26.30 19.58
C SER A 149 -37.50 25.63 18.89
N PRO A 150 -36.95 26.21 17.80
CA PRO A 150 -35.76 25.66 17.15
C PRO A 150 -34.48 25.90 17.95
N ILE A 151 -34.49 26.79 18.95
CA ILE A 151 -33.29 27.20 19.68
C ILE A 151 -32.64 26.02 20.43
N PRO A 152 -33.37 25.21 21.22
CA PRO A 152 -32.80 24.02 21.87
C PRO A 152 -32.21 23.00 20.87
N HIS A 153 -32.84 22.82 19.71
CA HIS A 153 -32.34 21.94 18.65
C HIS A 153 -31.02 22.45 18.06
N VAL A 154 -30.92 23.74 17.77
CA VAL A 154 -29.70 24.39 17.28
C VAL A 154 -28.58 24.34 18.33
N GLN A 155 -28.89 24.61 19.60
CA GLN A 155 -27.93 24.47 20.69
C GLN A 155 -27.43 23.03 20.83
N CYS A 156 -28.32 22.05 20.69
CA CYS A 156 -27.96 20.64 20.73
C CYS A 156 -27.03 20.25 19.57
N LEU A 157 -27.36 20.69 18.35
CA LEU A 157 -26.53 20.48 17.18
C LEU A 157 -25.14 21.11 17.35
N ALA A 158 -25.08 22.36 17.81
CA ALA A 158 -23.82 23.08 18.03
C ALA A 158 -22.94 22.35 19.06
N ARG A 159 -23.50 21.92 20.21
CA ARG A 159 -22.78 21.12 21.21
C ARG A 159 -22.21 19.84 20.60
N SER A 160 -22.99 19.17 19.76
CA SER A 160 -22.58 17.91 19.15
C SER A 160 -21.47 18.10 18.11
N LEU A 161 -21.55 19.16 17.29
CA LEU A 161 -20.49 19.53 16.33
C LEU A 161 -19.19 19.91 17.04
N VAL A 162 -19.27 20.68 18.13
CA VAL A 162 -18.11 21.02 18.97
C VAL A 162 -17.51 19.76 19.60
N SER A 163 -18.35 18.85 20.10
CA SER A 163 -17.90 17.61 20.71
C SER A 163 -17.14 16.70 19.74
N ILE A 164 -17.41 16.76 18.42
CA ILE A 164 -16.70 15.96 17.43
C ILE A 164 -15.26 16.44 17.21
N ILE A 165 -15.06 17.76 17.27
CA ILE A 165 -13.74 18.39 17.06
C ILE A 165 -12.95 18.42 18.38
N ASN A 166 -13.58 18.11 19.51
CA ASN A 166 -12.96 18.21 20.83
C ASN A 166 -11.73 17.28 20.96
N VAL A 167 -10.58 17.90 21.23
CA VAL A 167 -9.28 17.23 21.39
C VAL A 167 -9.05 16.77 22.83
N GLU A 168 -9.78 17.31 23.81
CA GLU A 168 -9.53 17.20 25.25
C GLU A 168 -10.33 16.08 25.96
N ASN A 169 -10.92 15.15 25.20
CA ASN A 169 -11.55 13.91 25.69
C ASN A 169 -12.98 14.02 26.27
N ILE A 170 -13.67 15.15 26.11
CA ILE A 170 -15.08 15.26 26.53
C ILE A 170 -15.99 14.90 25.34
N GLN A 171 -16.64 13.74 25.41
CA GLN A 171 -17.60 13.27 24.41
C GLN A 171 -19.03 13.48 24.91
N ASN A 172 -19.56 14.68 24.66
CA ASN A 172 -20.96 15.01 24.94
C ASN A 172 -21.77 14.92 23.64
N LEU A 173 -21.70 13.77 22.97
CA LEU A 173 -22.53 13.49 21.80
C LEU A 173 -23.98 13.32 22.26
N THR A 174 -24.90 14.01 21.58
CA THR A 174 -26.30 14.05 21.99
C THR A 174 -27.14 13.01 21.25
N LEU A 175 -27.52 13.30 20.00
CA LEU A 175 -28.46 12.52 19.19
C LEU A 175 -27.79 11.40 18.39
N ASN A 176 -26.50 11.56 18.06
CA ASN A 176 -25.75 10.68 17.18
C ASN A 176 -24.51 10.12 17.91
N ASP A 177 -24.74 9.40 19.01
CA ASP A 177 -23.72 8.79 19.86
C ASP A 177 -22.79 7.84 19.09
N HIS A 178 -23.29 7.19 18.03
CA HIS A 178 -22.54 6.30 17.15
C HIS A 178 -21.30 6.97 16.51
N PHE A 179 -21.24 8.31 16.43
CA PHE A 179 -20.09 9.05 15.92
C PHE A 179 -18.94 9.22 16.93
N TRP A 180 -18.99 8.57 18.10
CA TRP A 180 -17.94 8.62 19.13
C TRP A 180 -16.54 8.24 18.63
N THR A 181 -16.46 7.41 17.58
CA THR A 181 -15.20 6.99 16.95
C THR A 181 -14.48 8.15 16.24
N ILE A 182 -15.21 9.18 15.79
CA ILE A 182 -14.65 10.30 15.03
C ILE A 182 -13.71 11.18 15.88
N PRO A 183 -14.10 11.66 17.09
CA PRO A 183 -13.16 12.34 17.99
C PRO A 183 -11.93 11.47 18.33
N VAL A 184 -12.11 10.15 18.48
CA VAL A 184 -11.00 9.22 18.74
C VAL A 184 -10.04 9.17 17.54
N GLU A 185 -10.57 9.05 16.33
CA GLU A 185 -9.81 9.08 15.07
C GLU A 185 -9.03 10.38 14.92
N ILE A 186 -9.64 11.52 15.22
CA ILE A 186 -8.98 12.84 15.19
C ILE A 186 -7.81 12.88 16.17
N ARG A 187 -8.05 12.55 17.44
CA ARG A 187 -7.01 12.56 18.49
C ARG A 187 -5.88 11.58 18.21
N GLY A 188 -6.21 10.37 17.77
CA GLY A 188 -5.24 9.34 17.39
C GLY A 188 -4.37 9.80 16.23
N SER A 189 -4.99 10.41 15.21
CA SER A 189 -4.27 10.96 14.06
C SER A 189 -3.33 12.09 14.44
N MET A 190 -3.76 13.02 15.30
CA MET A 190 -2.90 14.12 15.77
C MET A 190 -1.69 13.62 16.56
N LYS A 191 -1.89 12.62 17.44
CA LYS A 191 -0.78 11.97 18.14
C LYS A 191 0.21 11.35 17.16
N VAL A 192 -0.27 10.62 16.15
CA VAL A 192 0.60 10.04 15.12
C VAL A 192 1.33 11.12 14.32
N TYR A 193 0.66 12.18 13.89
CA TYR A 193 1.31 13.28 13.16
C TYR A 193 2.39 13.98 13.99
N LEU A 194 2.12 14.23 15.27
CA LEU A 194 3.10 14.81 16.19
C LEU A 194 4.28 13.86 16.41
N THR A 195 4.04 12.55 16.57
CA THR A 195 5.09 11.55 16.69
C THR A 195 5.95 11.48 15.42
N LEU A 196 5.34 11.45 14.23
CA LEU A 196 6.08 11.42 12.97
C LEU A 196 6.90 12.70 12.74
N LEU A 197 6.37 13.86 13.14
CA LEU A 197 7.07 15.14 13.11
C LEU A 197 8.27 15.14 14.05
N GLY A 198 8.06 14.81 15.34
CA GLY A 198 9.12 14.80 16.35
C GLY A 198 10.21 13.76 16.07
N LEU A 199 9.85 12.65 15.42
CA LEU A 199 10.78 11.59 15.03
C LEU A 199 11.36 11.76 13.62
N SER A 200 11.11 12.87 12.91
CA SER A 200 11.49 13.01 11.50
C SER A 200 13.01 12.88 11.29
N ASN A 201 13.81 13.40 12.22
CA ASN A 201 15.27 13.42 12.16
C ASN A 201 15.94 12.38 13.08
N VAL A 202 15.15 11.51 13.73
CA VAL A 202 15.65 10.51 14.68
C VAL A 202 16.08 9.25 13.93
N ARG A 203 17.17 8.60 14.37
CA ARG A 203 17.66 7.34 13.80
C ARG A 203 16.59 6.24 13.85
N LYS A 204 16.52 5.41 12.81
CA LYS A 204 15.52 4.34 12.62
C LYS A 204 15.29 3.46 13.86
N THR A 205 16.35 2.93 14.45
CA THR A 205 16.25 2.06 15.63
C THR A 205 15.62 2.80 16.81
N ALA A 206 16.03 4.04 17.06
CA ALA A 206 15.45 4.87 18.11
C ALA A 206 13.98 5.19 17.82
N ARG A 207 13.58 5.43 16.56
CA ARG A 207 12.16 5.63 16.20
C ARG A 207 11.32 4.41 16.54
N ILE A 208 11.76 3.21 16.13
CA ILE A 208 11.06 1.95 16.42
C ILE A 208 10.91 1.75 17.93
N LEU A 209 11.99 1.99 18.69
CA LEU A 209 11.97 1.89 20.15
C LEU A 209 11.02 2.90 20.80
N ILE A 210 11.06 4.16 20.37
CA ILE A 210 10.19 5.23 20.90
C ILE A 210 8.72 4.93 20.57
N ILE A 211 8.40 4.52 19.34
CA ILE A 211 7.04 4.15 18.94
C ILE A 211 6.57 2.92 19.73
N GLY A 212 7.44 1.92 19.92
CA GLY A 212 7.17 0.78 20.78
C GLY A 212 6.89 1.20 22.24
N LEU A 213 7.68 2.13 22.78
CA LEU A 213 7.45 2.69 24.11
C LEU A 213 6.14 3.47 24.19
N LEU A 214 5.76 4.23 23.16
CA LEU A 214 4.46 4.91 23.09
C LEU A 214 3.29 3.92 23.03
N CYS A 215 3.47 2.79 22.36
CA CYS A 215 2.51 1.68 22.35
C CYS A 215 2.34 1.08 23.75
N VAL A 216 3.45 0.75 24.43
CA VAL A 216 3.46 0.22 25.82
C VAL A 216 2.91 1.26 26.81
N ARG A 217 3.23 2.53 26.63
CA ARG A 217 2.70 3.64 27.44
C ARG A 217 1.19 3.77 27.29
N SER A 218 0.66 3.60 26.08
CA SER A 218 -0.78 3.65 25.78
C SER A 218 -1.52 2.45 26.35
N TRP A 219 -0.90 1.26 26.31
CA TRP A 219 -1.35 0.06 27.01
C TRP A 219 -1.44 0.32 28.51
N TRP A 220 -0.34 0.76 29.16
CA TRP A 220 -0.29 1.05 30.60
C TRP A 220 -1.39 2.02 31.05
N ASN A 221 -1.66 3.07 30.26
CA ASN A 221 -2.71 4.05 30.55
C ASN A 221 -4.14 3.51 30.40
N GLY A 222 -4.35 2.30 29.87
CA GLY A 222 -5.68 1.81 29.56
C GLY A 222 -6.32 2.57 28.40
N THR A 223 -5.52 3.03 27.43
CA THR A 223 -5.99 3.72 26.22
C THR A 223 -5.78 2.85 24.97
N PRO A 224 -6.61 1.80 24.79
CA PRO A 224 -6.41 0.79 23.74
C PRO A 224 -6.48 1.39 22.34
N GLU A 225 -7.30 2.41 22.10
CA GLU A 225 -7.35 3.12 20.82
C GLU A 225 -5.97 3.67 20.41
N PHE A 226 -5.24 4.34 21.31
CA PHE A 226 -3.93 4.90 20.97
C PHE A 226 -2.85 3.82 20.85
N MET A 227 -2.98 2.72 21.60
CA MET A 227 -2.16 1.53 21.40
C MET A 227 -2.31 1.01 19.96
N ALA A 228 -3.55 0.89 19.47
CA ALA A 228 -3.84 0.48 18.10
C ALA A 228 -3.19 1.42 17.05
N PHE A 229 -3.36 2.73 17.22
CA PHE A 229 -2.76 3.73 16.32
C PHE A 229 -1.23 3.58 16.27
N PHE A 230 -0.56 3.53 17.42
CA PHE A 230 0.91 3.40 17.46
C PHE A 230 1.40 2.04 16.94
N ALA A 231 0.66 0.95 17.16
CA ALA A 231 0.95 -0.33 16.53
C ALA A 231 0.88 -0.24 15.00
N GLY A 232 -0.11 0.49 14.47
CA GLY A 232 -0.20 0.81 13.04
C GLY A 232 1.02 1.59 12.53
N VAL A 233 1.49 2.61 13.26
CA VAL A 233 2.73 3.35 12.93
C VAL A 233 3.93 2.41 12.95
N LEU A 234 4.04 1.55 13.96
CA LEU A 234 5.12 0.58 14.08
C LEU A 234 5.14 -0.38 12.89
N TYR A 235 3.99 -0.88 12.47
CA TYR A 235 3.87 -1.68 11.25
C TYR A 235 4.26 -0.90 10.00
N ALA A 236 3.93 0.38 9.90
CA ALA A 236 4.35 1.20 8.76
C ALA A 236 5.87 1.42 8.72
N GLU A 237 6.52 1.68 9.87
CA GLU A 237 7.98 1.78 9.99
C GLU A 237 8.67 0.45 9.64
N LEU A 238 8.15 -0.68 10.14
CA LEU A 238 8.69 -2.01 9.85
C LEU A 238 8.47 -2.40 8.38
N SER A 239 7.31 -2.07 7.81
CA SER A 239 7.00 -2.32 6.40
C SER A 239 7.90 -1.50 5.48
N ALA A 240 8.08 -0.20 5.75
CA ALA A 240 9.02 0.63 5.04
C ALA A 240 10.45 0.10 5.20
N SER A 241 10.80 -0.44 6.38
CA SER A 241 12.09 -1.08 6.61
C SER A 241 12.32 -2.33 5.76
N VAL A 242 11.26 -3.07 5.42
CA VAL A 242 11.34 -4.25 4.56
C VAL A 242 11.33 -3.87 3.09
N SER A 243 10.52 -2.89 2.67
CA SER A 243 10.52 -2.40 1.28
C SER A 243 11.82 -1.67 0.96
N PHE A 244 12.31 -0.79 1.83
CA PHE A 244 13.63 -0.18 1.71
C PHE A 244 14.75 -1.17 2.03
N GLY A 245 14.51 -2.18 2.87
CA GLY A 245 15.46 -3.28 3.07
C GLY A 245 15.58 -4.14 1.82
N GLN A 246 14.51 -4.36 1.06
CA GLN A 246 14.55 -5.04 -0.24
C GLN A 246 15.18 -4.15 -1.32
N HIS A 247 15.05 -2.82 -1.22
CA HIS A 247 15.76 -1.86 -2.07
C HIS A 247 17.24 -1.60 -1.66
N GLU A 248 17.60 -1.68 -0.36
CA GLU A 248 18.98 -1.62 0.17
C GLU A 248 19.68 -2.98 0.07
N ILE A 249 18.95 -4.09 0.08
CA ILE A 249 19.46 -5.44 -0.25
C ILE A 249 19.60 -5.61 -1.78
N LEU A 250 19.12 -4.63 -2.56
CA LEU A 250 19.57 -4.39 -3.93
C LEU A 250 20.81 -3.46 -3.99
N SER A 251 21.60 -3.37 -2.91
CA SER A 251 23.03 -3.04 -2.97
C SER A 251 23.87 -4.32 -2.70
N PRO A 252 24.84 -4.70 -3.55
CA PRO A 252 25.51 -6.00 -3.54
C PRO A 252 26.66 -6.11 -2.54
N LEU A 253 26.83 -5.15 -1.63
CA LEU A 253 27.98 -5.14 -0.72
C LEU A 253 27.81 -6.01 0.54
N LEU A 254 26.68 -6.72 0.70
CA LEU A 254 26.47 -7.67 1.81
C LEU A 254 26.06 -9.09 1.37
N SER A 255 26.12 -9.42 0.08
CA SER A 255 26.00 -10.82 -0.38
C SER A 255 27.32 -11.61 -0.29
N SER A 256 28.46 -10.95 -0.04
CA SER A 256 29.77 -11.62 0.11
C SER A 256 29.96 -12.41 1.42
N ARG A 257 28.97 -12.49 2.32
CA ARG A 257 29.14 -13.20 3.62
C ARG A 257 27.95 -13.98 4.15
N ARG A 258 27.06 -14.47 3.29
CA ARG A 258 26.07 -15.51 3.67
C ARG A 258 26.20 -16.77 2.82
N HIS A 259 27.20 -17.55 3.20
CA HIS A 259 27.18 -19.00 3.25
C HIS A 259 26.84 -19.82 1.99
N ASN A 260 27.92 -20.36 1.41
CA ASN A 260 28.00 -21.80 1.13
C ASN A 260 27.59 -22.59 2.39
N TRP A 261 26.33 -22.96 2.48
CA TRP A 261 25.91 -24.15 3.23
C TRP A 261 24.93 -24.90 2.35
N ARG A 262 25.29 -26.13 2.02
CA ARG A 262 24.33 -27.19 1.69
C ARG A 262 23.11 -27.05 2.61
N LEU A 263 21.91 -26.93 2.04
CA LEU A 263 20.67 -26.83 2.80
C LEU A 263 20.54 -28.08 3.70
N SER A 264 20.89 -27.91 4.97
CA SER A 264 20.61 -28.89 6.01
C SER A 264 19.08 -28.95 6.25
N PRO A 265 18.50 -30.14 6.46
CA PRO A 265 17.07 -30.35 6.72
C PRO A 265 16.45 -29.44 7.80
N SER A 266 17.25 -28.87 8.71
CA SER A 266 16.77 -28.05 9.83
C SER A 266 16.22 -26.66 9.44
N LYS A 267 16.66 -26.05 8.33
CA LYS A 267 16.18 -24.71 7.91
C LYS A 267 14.81 -24.75 7.24
N THR A 268 14.46 -25.85 6.58
CA THR A 268 13.11 -26.10 6.06
C THR A 268 12.10 -26.23 7.19
N VAL A 269 12.48 -26.89 8.29
CA VAL A 269 11.66 -26.98 9.51
C VAL A 269 11.47 -25.59 10.15
N LEU A 270 12.52 -24.78 10.23
CA LEU A 270 12.43 -23.43 10.80
C LEU A 270 11.53 -22.48 9.98
N ASN A 271 11.52 -22.61 8.65
CA ASN A 271 10.62 -21.86 7.77
C ASN A 271 9.15 -22.34 7.83
N ARG A 272 8.94 -23.64 8.05
CA ARG A 272 7.59 -24.19 8.31
C ARG A 272 7.07 -23.77 9.68
N LEU A 273 7.93 -23.78 10.71
CA LEU A 273 7.62 -23.29 12.05
C LEU A 273 7.30 -21.79 12.07
N SER A 274 8.05 -20.97 11.32
CA SER A 274 7.77 -19.55 11.20
C SER A 274 6.45 -19.29 10.48
N SER A 275 6.12 -20.05 9.43
CA SER A 275 4.82 -19.98 8.77
C SER A 275 3.68 -20.40 9.70
N LEU A 276 3.85 -21.49 10.44
CA LEU A 276 2.87 -21.96 11.43
C LEU A 276 2.61 -20.91 12.52
N SER A 277 3.65 -20.26 13.03
CA SER A 277 3.51 -19.18 14.02
C SER A 277 2.72 -17.97 13.51
N ILE A 278 2.74 -17.70 12.20
CA ILE A 278 1.95 -16.63 11.58
C ILE A 278 0.47 -17.00 11.60
N TYR A 279 0.13 -18.23 11.18
CA TYR A 279 -1.25 -18.72 11.22
C TYR A 279 -1.79 -18.81 12.66
N LEU A 280 -0.97 -19.30 13.60
CA LEU A 280 -1.35 -19.35 15.02
C LEU A 280 -1.59 -17.96 15.60
N ALA A 281 -0.73 -16.98 15.29
CA ALA A 281 -0.92 -15.60 15.72
C ALA A 281 -2.20 -14.97 15.11
N PHE A 282 -2.50 -15.27 13.84
CA PHE A 282 -3.73 -14.83 13.20
C PHE A 282 -4.97 -15.46 13.86
N LEU A 283 -4.97 -16.78 14.08
CA LEU A 283 -6.05 -17.48 14.76
C LEU A 283 -6.26 -16.98 16.20
N LEU A 284 -5.17 -16.74 16.93
CA LEU A 284 -5.21 -16.10 18.25
C LEU A 284 -5.82 -14.70 18.17
N GLY A 285 -5.45 -13.91 17.16
CA GLY A 285 -6.02 -12.59 16.95
C GLY A 285 -7.53 -12.63 16.70
N ILE A 286 -7.98 -13.56 15.86
CA ILE A 286 -9.40 -13.80 15.56
C ILE A 286 -10.15 -14.28 16.81
N TYR A 287 -9.55 -15.17 17.61
CA TYR A 287 -10.11 -15.59 18.90
C TYR A 287 -10.30 -14.39 19.86
N LEU A 288 -9.26 -13.56 20.04
CA LEU A 288 -9.33 -12.38 20.91
C LEU A 288 -10.41 -11.40 20.43
N LEU A 289 -10.51 -11.15 19.13
CA LEU A 289 -11.58 -10.31 18.57
C LEU A 289 -12.97 -10.87 18.81
N CYS A 290 -13.13 -12.19 18.94
CA CYS A 290 -14.42 -12.83 19.17
C CYS A 290 -14.80 -12.96 20.65
N LEU A 291 -13.98 -12.44 21.58
CA LEU A 291 -14.31 -12.53 23.00
C LEU A 291 -15.61 -11.77 23.33
N PRO A 292 -16.51 -12.35 24.16
CA PRO A 292 -17.79 -11.73 24.51
C PRO A 292 -17.58 -10.39 25.19
N ILE A 293 -18.41 -9.42 24.80
CA ILE A 293 -18.56 -8.15 25.52
C ILE A 293 -19.62 -8.36 26.58
N ARG A 294 -19.40 -7.85 27.80
CA ARG A 294 -20.46 -7.85 28.81
C ARG A 294 -21.56 -6.91 28.37
N ILE A 295 -22.77 -7.44 28.14
CA ILE A 295 -23.98 -6.64 28.16
C ILE A 295 -24.39 -6.53 29.62
N GLN A 296 -24.42 -5.32 30.16
CA GLN A 296 -24.91 -5.06 31.50
C GLN A 296 -26.40 -5.39 31.52
N SER A 297 -26.74 -6.59 31.99
CA SER A 297 -28.10 -6.90 32.44
C SER A 297 -28.38 -5.97 33.62
N GLU A 298 -29.43 -5.16 33.52
CA GLU A 298 -29.91 -4.38 34.66
C GLU A 298 -30.07 -5.30 35.88
N GLY A 299 -29.35 -5.03 36.96
CA GLY A 299 -29.67 -5.55 38.30
C GLY A 299 -28.72 -6.54 38.97
N THR A 300 -27.68 -7.10 38.33
CA THR A 300 -26.73 -8.01 39.02
C THR A 300 -25.28 -7.56 38.93
N ILE A 301 -24.69 -7.26 40.09
CA ILE A 301 -23.29 -6.87 40.27
C ILE A 301 -22.47 -8.16 40.46
N ASP A 302 -22.32 -8.96 39.41
CA ASP A 302 -21.31 -10.01 39.40
C ASP A 302 -20.08 -9.52 38.63
N ALA A 303 -19.01 -9.21 39.38
CA ALA A 303 -17.76 -8.66 38.88
C ALA A 303 -16.96 -9.62 37.96
N ASN A 304 -17.40 -10.87 37.79
CA ASN A 304 -16.61 -11.94 37.18
C ASN A 304 -16.77 -12.00 35.65
N PHE A 305 -15.64 -12.11 34.94
CA PHE A 305 -15.65 -12.28 33.49
C PHE A 305 -16.26 -13.63 33.09
N PRO A 306 -16.92 -13.74 31.92
CA PRO A 306 -17.38 -15.03 31.40
C PRO A 306 -16.23 -16.04 31.25
N PRO A 307 -16.50 -17.36 31.30
CA PRO A 307 -15.48 -18.39 31.15
C PRO A 307 -14.60 -18.28 29.88
N ASP A 308 -15.08 -17.60 28.84
CA ASP A 308 -14.29 -17.30 27.64
C ASP A 308 -13.02 -16.51 27.94
N TRP A 309 -13.00 -15.77 29.05
CA TRP A 309 -11.88 -14.97 29.53
C TRP A 309 -10.98 -15.71 30.54
N PHE A 310 -10.97 -17.05 30.51
CA PHE A 310 -10.22 -17.91 31.46
C PHE A 310 -8.75 -17.49 31.65
N PHE A 311 -8.10 -16.98 30.61
CA PHE A 311 -6.70 -16.58 30.66
C PHE A 311 -6.44 -15.37 31.60
N LEU A 312 -7.48 -14.63 31.99
CA LEU A 312 -7.35 -13.54 32.96
C LEU A 312 -6.97 -14.03 34.37
N GLU A 313 -7.18 -15.31 34.69
CA GLU A 313 -6.67 -15.89 35.93
C GLU A 313 -5.13 -15.93 35.95
N TRP A 314 -4.51 -16.05 34.77
CA TRP A 314 -3.05 -16.15 34.58
C TRP A 314 -2.45 -14.79 34.23
N CYS A 315 -3.24 -13.92 33.62
CA CYS A 315 -2.88 -12.57 33.23
C CYS A 315 -3.95 -11.58 33.73
N PRO A 316 -3.98 -11.27 35.04
CA PRO A 316 -4.97 -10.38 35.60
C PRO A 316 -4.80 -8.96 35.03
N PRO A 317 -5.90 -8.20 34.88
CA PRO A 317 -5.82 -6.81 34.45
C PRO A 317 -5.06 -5.94 35.45
N LEU A 318 -4.56 -4.80 34.98
CA LEU A 318 -3.91 -3.82 35.85
C LEU A 318 -4.93 -3.24 36.85
N LEU A 319 -4.47 -2.94 38.06
CA LEU A 319 -5.35 -2.53 39.17
C LEU A 319 -6.19 -1.28 38.87
N TRP A 320 -5.66 -0.34 38.09
CA TRP A 320 -6.36 0.90 37.71
C TRP A 320 -7.18 0.76 36.42
N TRP A 321 -7.28 -0.44 35.85
CA TRP A 321 -8.16 -0.69 34.71
C TRP A 321 -9.54 -1.10 35.18
N ASN A 322 -10.56 -0.53 34.53
CA ASN A 322 -11.91 -1.04 34.67
C ASN A 322 -12.12 -2.25 33.74
N THR A 323 -13.28 -2.90 33.89
CA THR A 323 -13.66 -4.07 33.09
C THR A 323 -13.71 -3.77 31.59
N GLU A 324 -14.23 -2.60 31.20
CA GLU A 324 -14.34 -2.19 29.80
C GLU A 324 -12.97 -2.00 29.15
N THR A 325 -12.07 -1.25 29.81
CA THR A 325 -10.68 -1.04 29.41
C THR A 325 -9.97 -2.37 29.22
N THR A 326 -10.19 -3.33 30.14
CA THR A 326 -9.62 -4.68 30.03
C THR A 326 -10.09 -5.36 28.76
N MET A 327 -11.41 -5.39 28.51
CA MET A 327 -11.97 -6.04 27.33
C MET A 327 -11.46 -5.42 26.03
N ARG A 328 -11.57 -4.09 25.93
CA ARG A 328 -11.12 -3.33 24.76
C ARG A 328 -9.63 -3.52 24.49
N THR A 329 -8.81 -3.62 25.54
CA THR A 329 -7.37 -3.84 25.37
C THR A 329 -7.06 -5.19 24.75
N TRP A 330 -7.74 -6.26 25.16
CA TRP A 330 -7.58 -7.59 24.57
C TRP A 330 -8.13 -7.68 23.14
N HIS A 331 -9.25 -7.03 22.85
CA HIS A 331 -9.74 -6.85 21.48
C HIS A 331 -8.72 -6.13 20.60
N THR A 332 -8.10 -5.07 21.13
CA THR A 332 -7.05 -4.35 20.40
C THR A 332 -5.80 -5.21 20.17
N PHE A 333 -5.38 -6.04 21.13
CA PHE A 333 -4.33 -7.03 20.88
C PHE A 333 -4.72 -7.98 19.74
N GLY A 334 -5.98 -8.42 19.70
CA GLY A 334 -6.54 -9.19 18.60
C GLY A 334 -6.42 -8.48 17.25
N ALA A 335 -6.84 -7.21 17.19
CA ALA A 335 -6.76 -6.37 16.00
C ALA A 335 -5.31 -6.19 15.52
N ILE A 336 -4.37 -5.93 16.44
CA ILE A 336 -2.94 -5.80 16.16
C ILE A 336 -2.41 -7.09 15.52
N LEU A 337 -2.72 -8.26 16.10
CA LEU A 337 -2.28 -9.56 15.58
C LEU A 337 -2.82 -9.85 14.18
N VAL A 338 -4.11 -9.58 13.93
CA VAL A 338 -4.74 -9.76 12.61
C VAL A 338 -4.10 -8.86 11.56
N VAL A 339 -3.99 -7.55 11.83
CA VAL A 339 -3.45 -6.59 10.86
C VAL A 339 -1.96 -6.80 10.59
N GLY A 340 -1.17 -7.14 11.62
CA GLY A 340 0.28 -7.27 11.52
C GLY A 340 0.76 -8.46 10.66
N LYS A 341 -0.12 -9.41 10.35
CA LYS A 341 0.24 -10.68 9.69
C LYS A 341 -0.37 -10.85 8.29
N GLU A 342 -1.43 -10.10 7.98
CA GLU A 342 -2.10 -10.08 6.66
C GLU A 342 -1.16 -9.85 5.46
N PRO A 343 -0.09 -9.02 5.54
CA PRO A 343 0.81 -8.82 4.40
C PRO A 343 1.59 -10.07 3.96
N ARG A 344 1.60 -11.16 4.73
CA ARG A 344 2.35 -12.42 4.48
C ARG A 344 1.47 -13.64 4.20
N LEU A 345 0.14 -13.49 4.19
CA LEU A 345 -0.81 -14.56 3.89
C LEU A 345 -1.09 -14.54 2.37
N ASP A 346 -0.38 -15.38 1.62
CA ASP A 346 -0.40 -15.37 0.14
C ASP A 346 -1.80 -15.64 -0.48
N TRP A 347 -2.70 -16.32 0.25
CA TRP A 347 -4.05 -16.66 -0.24
C TRP A 347 -5.00 -15.46 -0.32
N ALA A 348 -4.92 -14.51 0.63
CA ALA A 348 -5.77 -13.31 0.63
C ALA A 348 -5.44 -12.36 -0.53
N ARG A 349 -4.20 -12.39 -1.05
CA ARG A 349 -3.78 -11.63 -2.25
C ARG A 349 -4.33 -12.22 -3.55
N TYR A 350 -4.61 -13.52 -3.59
CA TYR A 350 -4.99 -14.24 -4.81
C TYR A 350 -6.48 -14.03 -5.16
N ASP A 351 -7.38 -14.14 -4.17
CA ASP A 351 -8.82 -14.04 -4.41
C ASP A 351 -9.35 -12.60 -4.49
N LEU A 352 -8.80 -11.67 -3.70
CA LEU A 352 -9.23 -10.26 -3.74
C LEU A 352 -8.91 -9.56 -5.06
N ARG A 353 -7.83 -9.96 -5.76
CA ARG A 353 -7.49 -9.48 -7.12
C ARG A 353 -8.46 -9.99 -8.19
N LYS A 354 -9.04 -11.17 -7.98
CA LYS A 354 -10.04 -11.78 -8.87
C LYS A 354 -11.37 -11.05 -8.74
N ALA A 355 -11.81 -10.77 -7.50
CA ALA A 355 -13.08 -10.12 -7.20
C ALA A 355 -13.13 -8.62 -7.56
N THR A 356 -12.04 -7.86 -7.38
CA THR A 356 -12.01 -6.42 -7.77
C THR A 356 -11.93 -6.20 -9.27
N SER A 357 -11.50 -7.21 -10.05
CA SER A 357 -11.39 -7.10 -11.50
C SER A 357 -12.73 -7.14 -12.24
N THR A 358 -13.77 -7.71 -11.63
CA THR A 358 -15.10 -7.85 -12.22
C THR A 358 -16.03 -6.68 -11.90
N THR A 359 -15.88 -6.01 -10.76
CA THR A 359 -16.85 -4.97 -10.31
C THR A 359 -16.41 -3.53 -10.59
N THR A 360 -15.11 -3.28 -10.81
CA THR A 360 -14.58 -1.90 -11.01
C THR A 360 -14.60 -1.43 -12.47
N SER A 361 -14.71 -2.35 -13.45
CA SER A 361 -14.78 -2.04 -14.89
C SER A 361 -16.13 -1.41 -15.27
N ALA A 362 -17.25 -1.89 -14.72
CA ALA A 362 -18.58 -1.48 -15.18
C ALA A 362 -19.03 -0.04 -14.82
N HIS A 363 -18.47 0.59 -13.79
CA HIS A 363 -18.95 1.91 -13.31
C HIS A 363 -18.00 3.09 -13.55
N LYS A 364 -16.77 2.86 -14.03
CA LYS A 364 -15.81 3.94 -14.35
C LYS A 364 -15.62 4.18 -15.84
N GLU A 365 -16.05 3.24 -16.69
CA GLU A 365 -15.89 3.33 -18.15
C GLU A 365 -16.84 4.36 -18.80
N ALA A 366 -17.98 4.73 -18.21
CA ALA A 366 -18.98 5.56 -18.88
C ALA A 366 -18.71 7.09 -18.86
N ASP A 367 -18.10 7.62 -17.79
CA ASP A 367 -18.01 9.08 -17.58
C ASP A 367 -16.61 9.68 -17.83
N ALA A 368 -15.55 8.87 -17.80
CA ALA A 368 -14.18 9.33 -18.07
C ALA A 368 -13.83 9.35 -19.58
N GLU A 369 -14.54 8.54 -20.39
CA GLU A 369 -14.17 8.25 -21.78
C GLU A 369 -14.34 9.45 -22.74
N LYS A 370 -15.19 10.42 -22.42
CA LYS A 370 -15.47 11.58 -23.30
C LYS A 370 -14.56 12.79 -23.06
N GLY A 371 -14.06 12.99 -21.85
CA GLY A 371 -13.19 14.12 -21.50
C GLY A 371 -11.71 13.84 -21.74
N GLU A 372 -11.28 12.59 -21.55
CA GLU A 372 -9.88 12.17 -21.63
C GLU A 372 -9.42 11.99 -23.08
N LYS A 373 -10.25 11.40 -23.96
CA LYS A 373 -9.94 11.21 -25.40
C LYS A 373 -9.56 12.51 -26.12
N ALA A 374 -10.17 13.66 -25.81
CA ALA A 374 -9.86 14.93 -26.48
C ALA A 374 -8.52 15.58 -26.03
N SER A 375 -8.12 15.36 -24.78
CA SER A 375 -6.86 15.86 -24.20
C SER A 375 -5.68 14.95 -24.56
N GLU A 376 -5.90 13.64 -24.51
CA GLU A 376 -4.91 12.60 -24.80
C GLU A 376 -4.51 12.60 -26.29
N THR A 377 -5.48 12.75 -27.20
CA THR A 377 -5.22 12.83 -28.64
C THR A 377 -4.34 14.04 -29.01
N ARG A 378 -4.40 15.13 -28.24
CA ARG A 378 -3.58 16.34 -28.46
C ARG A 378 -2.16 16.20 -27.88
N SER A 379 -2.02 15.50 -26.75
CA SER A 379 -0.74 15.16 -26.09
C SER A 379 0.06 14.11 -26.87
N ILE A 380 -0.60 13.08 -27.39
CA ILE A 380 0.02 11.99 -28.16
C ILE A 380 0.55 12.50 -29.51
N LYS A 381 -0.21 13.34 -30.23
CA LYS A 381 0.24 13.95 -31.49
C LYS A 381 1.49 14.82 -31.33
N GLN A 382 1.63 15.53 -30.21
CA GLN A 382 2.81 16.38 -29.96
C GLN A 382 4.06 15.59 -29.55
N ARG A 383 3.91 14.38 -28.97
CA ARG A 383 5.04 13.49 -28.63
C ARG A 383 5.52 12.63 -29.80
N SER A 384 4.64 12.31 -30.74
CA SER A 384 4.91 11.33 -31.82
C SER A 384 6.05 11.66 -32.78
N HIS A 385 6.51 12.92 -32.87
CA HIS A 385 7.54 13.33 -33.85
C HIS A 385 8.96 13.50 -33.28
N ALA A 386 9.17 13.32 -31.97
CA ALA A 386 10.44 13.70 -31.32
C ALA A 386 11.46 12.55 -31.16
N LEU A 387 11.10 11.30 -31.47
CA LEU A 387 11.90 10.09 -31.21
C LEU A 387 12.08 9.19 -32.43
N ASP A 388 11.68 9.65 -33.61
CA ASP A 388 11.85 8.87 -34.83
C ASP A 388 13.33 8.91 -35.25
N ALA A 389 14.03 7.80 -35.05
CA ALA A 389 15.39 7.61 -35.52
C ALA A 389 15.43 6.50 -36.57
N SER A 390 15.97 6.82 -37.74
CA SER A 390 16.21 5.87 -38.80
C SER A 390 17.69 5.52 -38.88
N THR A 391 18.00 4.23 -39.00
CA THR A 391 19.32 3.75 -39.42
C THR A 391 19.25 3.34 -40.89
N GLU A 392 20.29 2.67 -41.40
CA GLU A 392 20.31 2.15 -42.77
C GLU A 392 19.13 1.19 -43.06
N ARG A 393 18.77 0.34 -42.08
CA ARG A 393 17.76 -0.71 -42.24
C ARG A 393 16.65 -0.69 -41.20
N LEU A 394 16.74 0.12 -40.14
CA LEU A 394 15.78 0.12 -39.03
C LEU A 394 15.11 1.49 -38.85
N LEU A 395 13.82 1.45 -38.53
CA LEU A 395 13.07 2.58 -38.00
C LEU A 395 12.83 2.35 -36.51
N CYS A 396 13.29 3.27 -35.69
CA CYS A 396 13.03 3.30 -34.25
C CYS A 396 12.02 4.40 -33.97
N ARG A 397 10.85 4.04 -33.44
CA ARG A 397 9.79 5.02 -33.12
C ARG A 397 9.02 4.61 -31.86
N PRO A 398 8.31 5.54 -31.20
CA PRO A 398 7.39 5.18 -30.12
C PRO A 398 6.36 4.13 -30.57
N LEU A 399 5.99 3.25 -29.64
CA LEU A 399 4.95 2.25 -29.88
C LEU A 399 3.58 2.95 -30.01
N VAL A 400 2.72 2.42 -30.88
CA VAL A 400 1.33 2.83 -31.06
C VAL A 400 0.40 1.65 -30.84
N GLU A 401 -0.89 1.91 -30.64
CA GLU A 401 -1.87 0.87 -30.33
C GLU A 401 -1.92 -0.23 -31.41
N GLU A 402 -1.68 0.14 -32.66
CA GLU A 402 -1.64 -0.74 -33.82
C GLU A 402 -0.49 -1.77 -33.78
N ASP A 403 0.56 -1.52 -32.99
CA ASP A 403 1.70 -2.44 -32.84
C ASP A 403 1.39 -3.63 -31.93
N TRP A 404 0.29 -3.57 -31.16
CA TRP A 404 -0.09 -4.59 -30.17
C TRP A 404 -0.08 -6.04 -30.70
N PRO A 405 -0.66 -6.37 -31.88
CA PRO A 405 -0.72 -7.74 -32.35
C PRO A 405 0.67 -8.37 -32.54
N GLU A 406 1.62 -7.61 -33.10
CA GLU A 406 2.98 -8.10 -33.36
C GLU A 406 3.85 -8.08 -32.09
N TYR A 407 3.64 -7.10 -31.23
CA TYR A 407 4.29 -7.05 -29.92
C TYR A 407 3.85 -8.21 -29.03
N HIS A 408 2.55 -8.51 -29.00
CA HIS A 408 1.99 -9.62 -28.22
C HIS A 408 2.54 -10.97 -28.67
N LYS A 409 2.74 -11.18 -29.98
CA LYS A 409 3.41 -12.39 -30.51
C LYS A 409 4.85 -12.52 -29.97
N MET A 410 5.63 -11.43 -29.96
CA MET A 410 6.99 -11.44 -29.41
C MET A 410 6.99 -11.80 -27.91
N LEU A 411 6.03 -11.29 -27.13
CA LEU A 411 5.93 -11.58 -25.71
C LEU A 411 5.61 -13.05 -25.38
N GLN A 412 5.03 -13.78 -26.33
CA GLN A 412 4.75 -15.21 -26.18
C GLN A 412 5.95 -16.08 -26.56
N GLU A 413 6.95 -15.52 -27.23
CA GLU A 413 8.10 -16.23 -27.74
C GLU A 413 9.09 -16.56 -26.61
N GLU A 414 9.12 -17.83 -26.21
CA GLU A 414 9.85 -18.31 -25.04
C GLU A 414 11.34 -17.93 -25.07
N GLN A 415 12.03 -18.24 -26.16
CA GLN A 415 13.48 -18.01 -26.25
C GLN A 415 13.81 -16.51 -26.24
N THR A 416 12.98 -15.68 -26.86
CA THR A 416 13.13 -14.22 -26.88
C THR A 416 12.90 -13.61 -25.51
N MET A 417 11.85 -14.02 -24.81
CA MET A 417 11.56 -13.47 -23.48
C MET A 417 12.55 -13.96 -22.44
N ILE A 418 12.93 -15.25 -22.47
CA ILE A 418 14.03 -15.75 -21.63
C ILE A 418 15.26 -14.88 -21.86
N ASN A 419 15.57 -14.54 -23.12
CA ASN A 419 16.65 -13.61 -23.48
C ASN A 419 16.42 -12.16 -23.04
N ALA A 420 15.19 -11.70 -22.84
CA ALA A 420 14.90 -10.43 -22.17
C ALA A 420 15.08 -10.48 -20.64
N GLY A 421 15.37 -11.66 -20.06
CA GLY A 421 15.52 -11.85 -18.62
C GLY A 421 14.18 -12.07 -17.89
N VAL A 422 13.11 -12.30 -18.64
CA VAL A 422 11.74 -12.51 -18.16
C VAL A 422 11.16 -13.80 -18.75
N GLY A 423 10.15 -14.42 -18.14
CA GLY A 423 9.48 -15.57 -18.76
C GLY A 423 8.57 -15.15 -19.93
N PRO A 424 8.19 -16.06 -20.85
CA PRO A 424 7.15 -15.78 -21.84
C PRO A 424 5.85 -15.32 -21.14
N MET A 425 5.24 -14.26 -21.64
CA MET A 425 4.02 -13.68 -21.06
C MET A 425 2.78 -14.33 -21.69
N LEU A 426 2.47 -15.54 -21.23
CA LEU A 426 1.35 -16.33 -21.76
C LEU A 426 -0.04 -15.78 -21.36
N PHE A 427 -0.11 -14.91 -20.36
CA PHE A 427 -1.37 -14.33 -19.89
C PHE A 427 -1.67 -13.01 -20.62
N PRO A 428 -2.75 -12.92 -21.44
CA PRO A 428 -3.02 -11.75 -22.28
C PRO A 428 -3.08 -10.43 -21.52
N ARG A 429 -3.62 -10.43 -20.31
CA ARG A 429 -3.73 -9.23 -19.46
C ARG A 429 -2.38 -8.74 -18.95
N ALA A 430 -1.47 -9.64 -18.62
CA ALA A 430 -0.12 -9.28 -18.17
C ALA A 430 0.71 -8.74 -19.35
N ALA A 431 0.62 -9.41 -20.50
CA ALA A 431 1.23 -8.96 -21.75
C ALA A 431 0.73 -7.56 -22.15
N ARG A 432 -0.58 -7.31 -21.98
CA ARG A 432 -1.20 -6.01 -22.28
C ARG A 432 -0.69 -4.90 -21.37
N ALA A 433 -0.68 -5.13 -20.06
CA ALA A 433 -0.15 -4.15 -19.11
C ALA A 433 1.34 -3.85 -19.35
N TYR A 434 2.12 -4.87 -19.75
CA TYR A 434 3.52 -4.67 -20.11
C TYR A 434 3.65 -3.80 -21.36
N PHE A 435 2.89 -4.08 -22.42
CA PHE A 435 2.87 -3.25 -23.64
C PHE A 435 2.46 -1.80 -23.36
N ASP A 436 1.38 -1.57 -22.62
CA ASP A 436 0.93 -0.22 -22.28
C ASP A 436 2.02 0.55 -21.49
N SER A 437 2.74 -0.13 -20.57
CA SER A 437 3.85 0.50 -19.85
C SER A 437 5.02 0.91 -20.75
N GLN A 438 5.34 0.10 -21.77
CA GLN A 438 6.40 0.42 -22.73
C GLN A 438 5.98 1.52 -23.71
N ARG A 439 4.68 1.54 -24.08
CA ARG A 439 4.09 2.55 -24.94
C ARG A 439 4.01 3.93 -24.27
N GLU A 440 3.78 3.97 -22.97
CA GLU A 440 3.73 5.21 -22.18
C GLU A 440 5.13 5.74 -21.80
N ASP A 441 6.14 4.88 -21.85
CA ASP A 441 7.51 5.23 -21.51
C ASP A 441 8.19 6.00 -22.65
N TRP A 442 8.61 7.22 -22.34
CA TRP A 442 9.25 8.12 -23.31
C TRP A 442 10.65 7.67 -23.71
N ALA A 443 11.31 6.84 -22.91
CA ALA A 443 12.64 6.32 -23.19
C ALA A 443 12.61 4.94 -23.87
N SER A 444 11.43 4.47 -24.27
CA SER A 444 11.20 3.18 -24.92
C SER A 444 10.72 3.37 -26.36
N VAL A 445 11.24 2.55 -27.28
CA VAL A 445 10.92 2.58 -28.71
C VAL A 445 10.67 1.18 -29.24
N GLY A 446 9.75 1.07 -30.20
CA GLY A 446 9.62 -0.08 -31.08
C GLY A 446 10.65 -0.02 -32.20
N ILE A 447 11.08 -1.20 -32.65
CA ILE A 447 12.08 -1.39 -33.70
C ILE A 447 11.39 -2.04 -34.90
N PHE A 448 11.48 -1.38 -36.05
CA PHE A 448 10.80 -1.78 -37.29
C PHE A 448 11.81 -1.85 -38.44
N VAL A 449 11.54 -2.69 -39.44
CA VAL A 449 12.32 -2.70 -40.69
C VAL A 449 11.96 -1.45 -41.51
N LEU A 450 12.96 -0.65 -41.90
CA LEU A 450 12.74 0.60 -42.64
C LEU A 450 12.48 0.38 -44.12
N ASN A 451 13.24 -0.52 -44.76
CA ASN A 451 13.13 -0.88 -46.18
C ASN A 451 13.12 -2.40 -46.31
N MET A 452 12.37 -2.93 -47.27
CA MET A 452 12.36 -4.37 -47.53
C MET A 452 13.78 -4.88 -47.82
N ASP A 453 14.16 -5.96 -47.13
CA ASP A 453 15.44 -6.63 -47.30
C ASP A 453 15.29 -8.16 -47.26
N ASP A 454 16.38 -8.91 -47.40
CA ASP A 454 16.37 -10.38 -47.37
C ASP A 454 15.82 -10.96 -46.05
N ASP A 455 15.72 -10.15 -44.99
CA ASP A 455 15.44 -10.60 -43.64
C ASP A 455 14.02 -10.26 -43.15
N GLY A 456 13.35 -9.26 -43.71
CA GLY A 456 12.03 -8.79 -43.27
C GLY A 456 11.31 -7.87 -44.25
N ALA A 457 9.98 -7.77 -44.07
CA ALA A 457 9.15 -6.87 -44.86
C ALA A 457 9.27 -5.43 -44.37
N GLU A 458 9.12 -4.45 -45.26
CA GLU A 458 9.05 -3.04 -44.90
C GLU A 458 7.96 -2.79 -43.85
N GLY A 459 8.30 -2.06 -42.79
CA GLY A 459 7.41 -1.77 -41.66
C GLY A 459 7.22 -2.92 -40.67
N GLU A 460 7.89 -4.06 -40.85
CA GLU A 460 7.75 -5.21 -39.95
C GLU A 460 8.31 -4.90 -38.55
N PHE A 461 7.51 -5.14 -37.51
CA PHE A 461 7.94 -5.05 -36.10
C PHE A 461 8.90 -6.19 -35.75
N ILE A 462 10.13 -5.83 -35.36
CA ILE A 462 11.20 -6.79 -35.08
C ILE A 462 11.58 -6.88 -33.60
N GLY A 463 11.24 -5.88 -32.80
CA GLY A 463 11.61 -5.84 -31.39
C GLY A 463 11.37 -4.49 -30.72
N THR A 464 11.88 -4.36 -29.50
CA THR A 464 11.75 -3.15 -28.68
C THR A 464 13.07 -2.86 -27.98
N GLY A 465 13.33 -1.59 -27.67
CA GLY A 465 14.50 -1.22 -26.90
C GLY A 465 14.38 0.19 -26.32
N GLY A 466 15.33 0.57 -25.47
CA GLY A 466 15.25 1.83 -24.77
C GLY A 466 16.26 1.99 -23.65
N VAL A 467 16.05 3.03 -22.84
CA VAL A 467 16.78 3.25 -21.60
C VAL A 467 15.83 3.20 -20.41
N TYR A 468 16.00 2.18 -19.59
CA TYR A 468 15.33 2.10 -18.30
C TYR A 468 16.05 2.99 -17.31
N TRP A 469 15.38 3.99 -16.75
CA TRP A 469 15.98 4.86 -15.75
C TRP A 469 15.01 5.15 -14.61
N SER A 470 15.56 5.43 -13.44
CA SER A 470 14.81 5.92 -12.29
C SER A 470 15.69 6.83 -11.45
N LYS A 471 15.13 7.52 -10.44
CA LYS A 471 15.94 8.39 -9.56
C LYS A 471 16.93 7.63 -8.68
N ASP A 472 16.74 6.33 -8.54
CA ASP A 472 17.50 5.47 -7.65
C ASP A 472 18.35 4.44 -8.41
N ARG A 473 18.36 4.50 -9.75
CA ARG A 473 19.12 3.58 -10.61
C ARG A 473 19.76 4.35 -11.76
N LEU A 474 21.03 4.05 -12.03
CA LEU A 474 21.69 4.53 -13.23
C LEU A 474 20.90 4.13 -14.48
N PRO A 475 20.85 4.99 -15.52
CA PRO A 475 20.16 4.63 -16.75
C PRO A 475 20.76 3.35 -17.35
N GLU A 476 19.88 2.41 -17.70
CA GLU A 476 20.19 1.05 -18.12
C GLU A 476 19.68 0.84 -19.55
N VAL A 477 20.57 0.49 -20.48
CA VAL A 477 20.17 0.25 -21.87
C VAL A 477 19.67 -1.17 -22.02
N CYS A 478 18.51 -1.32 -22.65
CA CYS A 478 17.89 -2.62 -22.89
C CYS A 478 17.39 -2.73 -24.33
N TYR A 479 17.45 -3.93 -24.89
CA TYR A 479 16.81 -4.26 -26.17
C TYR A 479 16.38 -5.72 -26.18
N VAL A 480 15.36 -6.01 -26.98
CA VAL A 480 14.81 -7.35 -27.22
C VAL A 480 14.40 -7.42 -28.69
N LEU A 481 14.87 -8.45 -29.40
CA LEU A 481 14.50 -8.71 -30.79
C LEU A 481 13.86 -10.09 -30.89
N LYS A 482 12.86 -10.25 -31.78
CA LYS A 482 12.33 -11.57 -32.18
C LYS A 482 13.46 -12.48 -32.68
N GLN A 483 13.40 -13.77 -32.36
CA GLN A 483 14.48 -14.73 -32.65
C GLN A 483 14.82 -14.81 -34.13
N LYS A 484 13.84 -14.61 -35.02
CA LYS A 484 14.06 -14.64 -36.48
C LYS A 484 15.08 -13.60 -36.99
N PHE A 485 15.35 -12.57 -36.19
CA PHE A 485 16.28 -11.48 -36.54
C PHE A 485 17.66 -11.58 -35.85
N TRP A 486 17.92 -12.65 -35.10
CA TRP A 486 19.20 -12.82 -34.43
C TRP A 486 20.32 -13.17 -35.42
N GLY A 487 21.56 -12.79 -35.10
CA GLY A 487 22.72 -13.04 -35.96
C GLY A 487 22.85 -12.13 -37.20
N LYS A 488 21.85 -11.29 -37.49
CA LYS A 488 21.79 -10.43 -38.70
C LYS A 488 22.34 -9.01 -38.50
N GLY A 489 23.01 -8.76 -37.36
CA GLY A 489 23.57 -7.45 -37.01
C GLY A 489 22.56 -6.38 -36.55
N ARG A 490 21.25 -6.70 -36.53
CA ARG A 490 20.17 -5.73 -36.19
C ARG A 490 20.29 -5.14 -34.79
N ALA A 491 20.72 -5.93 -33.81
CA ALA A 491 20.89 -5.45 -32.43
C ALA A 491 22.00 -4.38 -32.32
N THR A 492 23.12 -4.58 -33.01
CA THR A 492 24.23 -3.61 -33.02
C THR A 492 23.84 -2.33 -33.76
N GLU A 493 23.15 -2.48 -34.90
CA GLU A 493 22.65 -1.34 -35.68
C GLU A 493 21.65 -0.51 -34.88
N PHE A 494 20.67 -1.17 -34.24
CA PHE A 494 19.73 -0.53 -33.33
C PHE A 494 20.46 0.23 -32.22
N LEU A 495 21.38 -0.45 -31.51
CA LEU A 495 22.04 0.14 -30.36
C LEU A 495 22.87 1.36 -30.75
N ASN A 496 23.59 1.32 -31.87
CA ASN A 496 24.36 2.47 -32.37
C ASN A 496 23.45 3.65 -32.73
N GLY A 497 22.41 3.41 -33.54
CA GLY A 497 21.49 4.48 -33.95
C GLY A 497 20.70 5.07 -32.77
N PHE A 498 20.25 4.22 -31.85
CA PHE A 498 19.54 4.65 -30.65
C PHE A 498 20.42 5.44 -29.69
N LEU A 499 21.71 5.10 -29.56
CA LEU A 499 22.63 5.88 -28.72
C LEU A 499 22.90 7.26 -29.29
N GLU A 500 23.02 7.42 -30.61
CA GLU A 500 23.13 8.73 -31.25
C GLU A 500 21.91 9.60 -30.93
N LEU A 501 20.70 9.03 -31.06
CA LEU A 501 19.47 9.68 -30.63
C LEU A 501 19.52 10.04 -29.14
N TRP A 502 19.88 9.08 -28.27
CA TRP A 502 19.96 9.29 -26.83
C TRP A 502 20.85 10.46 -26.48
N TRP A 503 22.07 10.53 -27.03
CA TRP A 503 23.03 11.59 -26.74
C TRP A 503 22.65 12.94 -27.37
N SER A 504 21.85 12.96 -28.45
CA SER A 504 21.35 14.21 -29.04
C SER A 504 20.29 14.93 -28.19
N MET A 505 19.65 14.23 -27.25
CA MET A 505 18.56 14.81 -26.46
C MET A 505 19.03 15.92 -25.50
N PRO A 506 18.20 16.92 -25.17
CA PRO A 506 18.54 17.94 -24.19
C PRO A 506 18.84 17.34 -22.80
N ARG A 507 19.93 17.78 -22.16
CA ARG A 507 20.34 17.32 -20.83
C ARG A 507 19.96 18.29 -19.72
N ILE A 508 19.56 17.74 -18.59
CA ILE A 508 19.36 18.47 -17.33
C ILE A 508 20.17 17.80 -16.23
N ASN A 509 20.74 18.61 -15.33
CA ASN A 509 21.42 18.08 -14.15
C ASN A 509 20.40 17.55 -13.15
N ILE A 510 20.62 16.34 -12.66
CA ILE A 510 19.79 15.69 -11.65
C ILE A 510 20.64 15.25 -10.47
N ASP A 511 20.10 15.40 -9.26
CA ASP A 511 20.68 14.79 -8.06
C ASP A 511 20.23 13.33 -8.00
N MET A 512 21.19 12.40 -7.93
CA MET A 512 20.96 10.95 -7.94
C MET A 512 21.87 10.27 -6.92
N TYR A 513 21.31 9.29 -6.20
CA TYR A 513 22.11 8.42 -5.33
C TYR A 513 22.72 7.30 -6.16
N VAL A 514 24.05 7.24 -6.21
CA VAL A 514 24.81 6.23 -6.97
C VAL A 514 25.74 5.48 -6.03
N GLU A 515 25.72 4.15 -6.09
CA GLU A 515 26.67 3.35 -5.32
C GLU A 515 28.11 3.60 -5.80
N THR A 516 29.05 3.67 -4.85
CA THR A 516 30.47 4.00 -5.12
C THR A 516 31.15 3.06 -6.11
N LYS A 517 30.71 1.80 -6.21
CA LYS A 517 31.21 0.82 -7.19
C LYS A 517 30.94 1.21 -8.66
N PHE A 518 29.97 2.09 -8.92
CA PHE A 518 29.67 2.59 -10.26
C PHE A 518 30.42 3.89 -10.59
N LEU A 519 31.20 4.41 -9.63
CA LEU A 519 32.01 5.62 -9.74
C LEU A 519 33.48 5.24 -9.92
N ASP A 520 34.22 6.05 -10.68
CA ASP A 520 35.67 5.91 -10.76
C ASP A 520 36.34 6.52 -9.50
N ALA A 521 37.52 6.01 -9.14
CA ALA A 521 38.22 6.46 -7.94
C ALA A 521 38.52 7.97 -8.01
N GLY A 522 37.94 8.75 -7.09
CA GLY A 522 38.15 10.19 -6.99
C GLY A 522 37.04 11.05 -7.62
N GLU A 523 36.05 10.49 -8.30
CA GLU A 523 34.88 11.25 -8.77
C GLU A 523 34.07 11.80 -7.58
N ARG A 524 33.93 13.13 -7.50
CA ARG A 524 33.08 13.83 -6.52
C ARG A 524 32.38 15.02 -7.19
N GLY A 525 31.12 15.24 -6.83
CA GLY A 525 30.33 16.38 -7.35
C GLY A 525 29.55 16.03 -8.62
N VAL A 526 29.54 16.94 -9.60
CA VAL A 526 28.85 16.75 -10.88
C VAL A 526 29.64 15.77 -11.74
N ILE A 527 29.06 14.62 -12.02
CA ILE A 527 29.65 13.57 -12.84
C ILE A 527 28.97 13.51 -14.21
N PRO A 528 29.70 13.20 -15.30
CA PRO A 528 29.09 12.95 -16.60
C PRO A 528 28.08 11.80 -16.52
N GLU A 529 27.00 11.94 -17.29
CA GLU A 529 26.02 10.86 -17.49
C GLU A 529 26.74 9.60 -18.00
N ARG A 530 26.26 8.45 -17.55
CA ARG A 530 26.76 7.14 -17.94
C ARG A 530 25.59 6.18 -18.11
N LEU A 531 25.66 5.36 -19.15
CA LEU A 531 24.73 4.27 -19.38
C LEU A 531 25.34 2.97 -18.88
N THR A 532 24.49 2.11 -18.33
CA THR A 532 24.87 0.78 -17.85
C THR A 532 24.16 -0.31 -18.63
N ALA A 533 24.79 -1.48 -18.76
CA ALA A 533 24.18 -2.66 -19.37
C ALA A 533 24.66 -3.91 -18.62
N PRO A 534 23.93 -4.38 -17.60
CA PRO A 534 24.24 -5.63 -16.92
C PRO A 534 23.82 -6.82 -17.78
N ILE A 535 24.76 -7.67 -18.18
CA ILE A 535 24.48 -8.81 -19.09
C ILE A 535 24.91 -10.12 -18.44
N LYS A 536 24.03 -11.15 -18.42
CA LYS A 536 24.37 -12.47 -17.86
C LYS A 536 25.68 -13.01 -18.47
N VAL A 537 26.54 -13.63 -17.65
CA VAL A 537 27.82 -14.22 -18.10
C VAL A 537 27.61 -15.25 -19.22
N ALA A 538 26.52 -16.04 -19.15
CA ALA A 538 26.17 -17.03 -20.17
C ALA A 538 25.80 -16.43 -21.55
N ARG A 539 25.74 -15.10 -21.69
CA ARG A 539 25.26 -14.41 -22.90
C ARG A 539 26.36 -13.68 -23.65
N GLY A 540 27.27 -14.43 -24.27
CA GLY A 540 28.36 -13.87 -25.08
C GLY A 540 27.88 -12.96 -26.22
N ASP A 541 26.73 -13.26 -26.83
CA ASP A 541 26.22 -12.51 -27.98
C ASP A 541 25.85 -11.06 -27.64
N SER A 542 25.08 -10.85 -26.57
CA SER A 542 24.71 -9.49 -26.12
C SER A 542 25.93 -8.72 -25.59
N GLN A 543 26.92 -9.41 -25.00
CA GLN A 543 28.18 -8.80 -24.59
C GLN A 543 28.95 -8.27 -25.82
N ASN A 544 28.97 -9.03 -26.92
CA ASN A 544 29.59 -8.60 -28.18
C ASN A 544 28.86 -7.39 -28.79
N VAL A 545 27.53 -7.34 -28.70
CA VAL A 545 26.73 -6.20 -29.18
C VAL A 545 27.10 -4.91 -28.44
N VAL A 546 27.09 -4.91 -27.09
CA VAL A 546 27.42 -3.70 -26.32
C VAL A 546 28.89 -3.31 -26.43
N LYS A 547 29.81 -4.27 -26.58
CA LYS A 547 31.23 -4.00 -26.87
C LYS A 547 31.41 -3.29 -28.21
N LYS A 548 30.71 -3.74 -29.26
CA LYS A 548 30.71 -3.08 -30.58
C LYS A 548 30.11 -1.68 -30.55
N ALA A 549 29.17 -1.42 -29.64
CA ALA A 549 28.58 -0.10 -29.41
C ALA A 549 29.42 0.79 -28.45
N GLY A 550 30.65 0.39 -28.11
CA GLY A 550 31.59 1.22 -27.35
C GLY A 550 31.49 1.09 -25.82
N PHE A 551 30.71 0.16 -25.27
CA PHE A 551 30.67 -0.04 -23.83
C PHE A 551 31.96 -0.70 -23.32
N SER A 552 32.47 -0.16 -22.21
CA SER A 552 33.62 -0.71 -21.48
C SER A 552 33.18 -1.71 -20.41
N GLU A 553 33.89 -2.84 -20.32
CA GLU A 553 33.67 -3.84 -19.28
C GLU A 553 34.19 -3.34 -17.91
N ARG A 554 33.38 -3.46 -16.86
CA ARG A 554 33.71 -2.99 -15.49
C ARG A 554 33.82 -4.10 -14.45
N GLY A 555 33.65 -5.35 -14.88
CA GLY A 555 33.78 -6.56 -14.06
C GLY A 555 32.48 -7.31 -13.83
N GLU A 556 32.57 -8.43 -13.11
CA GLU A 556 31.42 -9.25 -12.75
C GLU A 556 30.63 -8.62 -11.59
N ILE A 557 29.31 -8.59 -11.74
CA ILE A 557 28.35 -8.26 -10.69
C ILE A 557 27.36 -9.42 -10.52
N THR A 558 26.90 -9.66 -9.30
CA THR A 558 25.89 -10.70 -9.03
C THR A 558 24.52 -10.04 -8.87
N ILE A 559 23.55 -10.46 -9.66
CA ILE A 559 22.15 -10.02 -9.57
C ILE A 559 21.28 -11.29 -9.43
N TYR A 560 20.48 -11.39 -8.37
CA TYR A 560 19.60 -12.55 -8.09
C TYR A 560 20.29 -13.93 -8.18
N ASP A 561 21.48 -14.06 -7.59
CA ASP A 561 22.30 -15.29 -7.58
C ASP A 561 22.83 -15.76 -8.95
N GLU A 562 22.65 -14.94 -9.99
CA GLU A 562 23.24 -15.14 -11.30
C GLU A 562 24.38 -14.14 -11.53
N LYS A 563 25.42 -14.57 -12.25
CA LYS A 563 26.54 -13.71 -12.60
C LYS A 563 26.23 -12.90 -13.86
N TYR A 564 26.48 -11.60 -13.78
CA TYR A 564 26.39 -10.65 -14.88
C TYR A 564 27.75 -9.98 -15.05
N ILE A 565 28.04 -9.52 -16.26
CA ILE A 565 29.15 -8.63 -16.56
C ILE A 565 28.55 -7.23 -16.71
N LEU A 566 29.07 -6.27 -15.95
CA LEU A 566 28.64 -4.88 -16.03
C LEU A 566 29.38 -4.17 -17.15
N PHE A 567 28.62 -3.68 -18.12
CA PHE A 567 29.11 -2.81 -19.17
C PHE A 567 28.73 -1.35 -18.88
N ARG A 568 29.62 -0.42 -19.22
CA ARG A 568 29.43 1.01 -19.01
C ARG A 568 29.87 1.83 -20.21
N LEU A 569 29.02 2.75 -20.64
CA LEU A 569 29.30 3.78 -21.64
C LEU A 569 29.21 5.16 -20.99
N LEU A 570 30.25 5.98 -21.16
CA LEU A 570 30.24 7.36 -20.69
C LEU A 570 29.61 8.26 -21.76
N SER A 571 28.94 9.33 -21.34
CA SER A 571 28.51 10.39 -22.25
C SER A 571 29.70 10.84 -23.11
N PRO A 572 29.51 11.00 -24.43
CA PRO A 572 30.48 11.70 -25.27
C PRO A 572 30.81 13.06 -24.65
N LYS A 573 32.09 13.46 -24.75
CA LYS A 573 32.57 14.75 -24.26
C LYS A 573 32.13 15.89 -25.15
#